data_AF-A0A1D9MG01-F1
#
_entry.id   AF-A0A1D9MG01-F1
#
_cell.length_a   1.000
_cell.length_b   1.000
_cell.length_c   1.000
_cell.angle_alpha   90.00
_cell.angle_beta   90.00
_cell.angle_gamma   90.00
#
_symmetry.space_group_name_H-M   'P 1'
#
loop_
_entity.id
_entity.type
_entity.pdbx_description
1 polymer ?
#
loop_
_entity_poly.entity_id
_entity_poly.type
_entity_poly.pdbx_seq_one_letter_code
_entity_poly.pdbx_strand_id
1 'polypeptide(L)'
;MIAIAGLCLAILLHGLRQPAGYVRLPVLYAGLFAGWVLPQLASLAANDTLPEAGRNGVVVMAFFSLAACWLGWYAAPAAGRPRASETRNLGVPVAILTAISVALNLKVGSMAADMADVSQWSGPITIVAFFAMIRHLVLALALIAFLRRPSPLLGLLLAANLSVALPLVLIGLRRTEIMGFIATMICGLWFGRGIRLPLSLLAATAAGFAVVVFVIGPLRGASAAIEAETGERPGLFSAELWQRLDVSAELERGIDDAPDLLNASYIIAYRRDEGHFGLGAETWNRFVTQYVPGQIVGAEAKRALYLGDGAGKNGDNTGIYDRIEDRFDFTFALGTTTTGLGSGFDDFGWLGAGYFFVIALIMRRLYNAGQAGDLWAQALYVGQVALALVSVTHHHASLLVVIPLLLVCAWVGRRLQGLHLWRRPQPRGVMP
;
A
#
# COMPACT_ATOMS: atom_id res chain seq x y z
N MET A 1 -22.07 -11.51 6.77
CA MET A 1 -22.29 -10.16 6.22
C MET A 1 -22.69 -9.11 7.27
N ILE A 2 -23.81 -9.29 8.00
CA ILE A 2 -24.28 -8.29 8.98
C ILE A 2 -23.21 -7.92 10.02
N ALA A 3 -22.50 -8.92 10.57
CA ALA A 3 -21.46 -8.69 11.59
C ALA A 3 -20.31 -7.80 11.09
N ILE A 4 -19.80 -8.02 9.87
CA ILE A 4 -18.71 -7.23 9.31
C ILE A 4 -19.17 -5.82 8.93
N ALA A 5 -20.38 -5.66 8.38
CA ALA A 5 -20.97 -4.35 8.12
C ALA A 5 -21.16 -3.55 9.43
N GLY A 6 -21.65 -4.20 10.48
CA GLY A 6 -21.77 -3.62 11.81
C GLY A 6 -20.42 -3.20 12.39
N LEU A 7 -19.38 -4.02 12.21
CA LEU A 7 -18.02 -3.70 12.64
C LEU A 7 -17.43 -2.50 11.86
N CYS A 8 -17.60 -2.45 10.54
CA CYS A 8 -17.21 -1.29 9.73
C CYS A 8 -17.89 -0.03 10.24
N LEU A 9 -19.20 -0.06 10.43
CA LEU A 9 -19.98 1.07 10.92
C LEU A 9 -19.50 1.52 12.32
N ALA A 10 -19.29 0.58 13.24
CA ALA A 10 -18.81 0.87 14.59
C ALA A 10 -17.44 1.57 14.57
N ILE A 11 -16.50 1.07 13.77
CA ILE A 11 -15.15 1.66 13.65
C ILE A 11 -15.20 3.04 12.98
N LEU A 12 -15.98 3.19 11.90
CA LEU A 12 -16.16 4.47 11.21
C LEU A 12 -16.78 5.52 12.14
N LEU A 13 -17.88 5.19 12.83
CA LEU A 13 -18.53 6.10 13.79
C LEU A 13 -17.61 6.45 14.96
N HIS A 14 -16.92 5.46 15.53
CA HIS A 14 -15.98 5.67 16.63
C HIS A 14 -14.81 6.58 16.20
N GLY A 15 -14.29 6.38 15.00
CA GLY A 15 -13.18 7.13 14.45
C GLY A 15 -13.56 8.54 14.03
N LEU A 16 -14.60 8.70 13.22
CA LEU A 16 -15.00 10.01 12.66
C LEU A 16 -15.48 11.00 13.71
N ARG A 17 -15.93 10.53 14.89
CA ARG A 17 -16.23 11.39 16.05
C ARG A 17 -14.98 12.02 16.68
N GLN A 18 -13.81 11.48 16.41
CA GLN A 18 -12.56 11.96 17.00
C GLN A 18 -11.87 12.96 16.06
N PRO A 19 -11.19 13.99 16.60
CA PRO A 19 -10.44 14.94 15.79
C PRO A 19 -9.43 14.21 14.89
N ALA A 20 -9.58 14.41 13.57
CA ALA A 20 -8.79 13.73 12.53
C ALA A 20 -8.77 12.20 12.66
N GLY A 21 -9.83 11.58 13.18
CA GLY A 21 -9.90 10.13 13.27
C GLY A 21 -9.84 9.44 11.91
N TYR A 22 -10.23 10.13 10.83
CA TYR A 22 -10.11 9.64 9.45
C TYR A 22 -8.67 9.34 9.00
N VAL A 23 -7.64 9.88 9.66
CA VAL A 23 -6.25 9.52 9.33
C VAL A 23 -5.79 8.24 10.03
N ARG A 24 -6.57 7.66 10.95
CA ARG A 24 -6.19 6.48 11.73
C ARG A 24 -6.41 5.20 10.91
N LEU A 25 -5.47 4.26 11.04
CA LEU A 25 -5.50 3.03 10.24
C LEU A 25 -6.84 2.25 10.33
N PRO A 26 -7.45 2.03 11.51
CA PRO A 26 -8.71 1.29 11.58
C PRO A 26 -9.84 1.94 10.80
N VAL A 27 -9.89 3.28 10.75
CA VAL A 27 -10.93 4.02 10.00
C VAL A 27 -10.70 3.88 8.50
N LEU A 28 -9.45 3.96 8.07
CA LEU A 28 -9.08 3.74 6.67
C LEU A 28 -9.37 2.29 6.24
N TYR A 29 -9.08 1.32 7.10
CA TYR A 29 -9.45 -0.08 6.87
C TYR A 29 -10.96 -0.26 6.83
N ALA A 30 -11.71 0.26 7.79
CA ALA A 30 -13.17 0.15 7.78
C ALA A 30 -13.78 0.82 6.53
N GLY A 31 -13.20 1.94 6.06
CA GLY A 31 -13.59 2.59 4.81
C GLY A 31 -13.29 1.71 3.59
N LEU A 32 -12.10 1.11 3.51
CA LEU A 32 -11.75 0.15 2.47
C LEU A 32 -12.67 -1.07 2.49
N PHE A 33 -12.94 -1.63 3.66
CA PHE A 33 -13.85 -2.76 3.80
C PHE A 33 -15.27 -2.37 3.39
N ALA A 34 -15.75 -1.20 3.79
CA ALA A 34 -17.08 -0.74 3.41
C ALA A 34 -17.21 -0.43 1.92
N GLY A 35 -16.21 0.21 1.31
CA GLY A 35 -16.26 0.66 -0.08
C GLY A 35 -15.82 -0.36 -1.12
N TRP A 36 -15.04 -1.37 -0.73
CA TRP A 36 -14.43 -2.32 -1.68
C TRP A 36 -14.66 -3.79 -1.30
N VAL A 37 -14.54 -4.17 -0.02
CA VAL A 37 -14.72 -5.58 0.40
C VAL A 37 -16.20 -5.95 0.48
N LEU A 38 -17.04 -5.13 1.12
CA LEU A 38 -18.46 -5.44 1.34
C LEU A 38 -19.27 -5.60 0.04
N PRO A 39 -19.11 -4.73 -0.98
CA PRO A 39 -19.82 -4.92 -2.25
C PRO A 39 -19.48 -6.28 -2.90
N GLN A 40 -18.20 -6.60 -3.00
CA GLN A 40 -17.74 -7.87 -3.57
C GLN A 40 -18.17 -9.08 -2.73
N LEU A 41 -18.16 -8.98 -1.40
CA LEU A 41 -18.66 -10.04 -0.53
C LEU A 41 -20.17 -10.27 -0.70
N ALA A 42 -20.95 -9.22 -1.00
CA ALA A 42 -22.37 -9.36 -1.27
C ALA A 42 -22.60 -10.15 -2.56
N SER A 43 -21.84 -9.85 -3.62
CA SER A 43 -21.88 -10.58 -4.89
C SER A 43 -21.48 -12.04 -4.72
N LEU A 44 -20.37 -12.32 -4.01
CA LEU A 44 -19.94 -13.70 -3.73
C LEU A 44 -20.94 -14.47 -2.87
N ALA A 45 -21.62 -13.81 -1.93
CA ALA A 45 -22.62 -14.45 -1.10
C ALA A 45 -23.86 -14.88 -1.90
N ALA A 46 -24.17 -14.20 -3.00
CA ALA A 46 -25.25 -14.56 -3.92
C ALA A 46 -24.84 -15.65 -4.93
N ASN A 47 -23.56 -15.98 -5.03
CA ASN A 47 -23.08 -16.98 -5.96
C ASN A 47 -23.07 -18.38 -5.31
N ASP A 48 -23.99 -19.24 -5.76
CA ASP A 48 -24.16 -20.61 -5.27
C ASP A 48 -23.25 -21.64 -5.96
N THR A 49 -22.51 -21.25 -7.01
CA THR A 49 -21.57 -22.16 -7.69
C THR A 49 -20.23 -22.28 -6.97
N LEU A 50 -19.96 -21.41 -6.00
CA LEU A 50 -18.70 -21.38 -5.27
C LEU A 50 -18.64 -22.43 -4.15
N PRO A 51 -17.44 -22.98 -3.86
CA PRO A 51 -17.26 -23.84 -2.70
C PRO A 51 -17.72 -23.15 -1.42
N GLU A 52 -18.67 -23.77 -0.71
CA GLU A 52 -19.29 -23.18 0.49
C GLU A 52 -18.23 -22.83 1.56
N ALA A 53 -17.21 -23.69 1.72
CA ALA A 53 -16.11 -23.49 2.64
C ALA A 53 -15.32 -22.20 2.36
N GLY A 54 -15.12 -21.86 1.08
CA GLY A 54 -14.45 -20.65 0.62
C GLY A 54 -15.33 -19.41 0.77
N ARG A 55 -16.59 -19.49 0.33
CA ARG A 55 -17.58 -18.39 0.40
C ARG A 55 -17.82 -17.92 1.84
N ASN A 56 -18.12 -18.85 2.74
CA ASN A 56 -18.30 -18.52 4.15
C ASN A 56 -16.97 -18.11 4.79
N GLY A 57 -15.88 -18.74 4.36
CA GLY A 57 -14.58 -18.52 4.94
C GLY A 57 -14.02 -17.13 4.67
N VAL A 58 -14.20 -16.56 3.46
CA VAL A 58 -13.75 -15.20 3.17
C VAL A 58 -14.48 -14.16 4.02
N VAL A 59 -15.77 -14.35 4.32
CA VAL A 59 -16.54 -13.47 5.22
C VAL A 59 -16.00 -13.50 6.64
N VAL A 60 -15.70 -14.70 7.16
CA VAL A 60 -15.12 -14.88 8.51
C VAL A 60 -13.72 -14.28 8.57
N MET A 61 -12.89 -14.53 7.57
CA MET A 61 -11.53 -14.00 7.51
C MET A 61 -11.55 -12.47 7.43
N ALA A 62 -12.44 -11.89 6.62
CA ALA A 62 -12.65 -10.46 6.52
C ALA A 62 -13.01 -9.84 7.88
N PHE A 63 -13.95 -10.47 8.61
CA PHE A 63 -14.34 -10.03 9.95
C PHE A 63 -13.15 -10.08 10.92
N PHE A 64 -12.42 -11.21 10.99
CA PHE A 64 -11.27 -11.35 11.87
C PHE A 64 -10.15 -10.39 11.52
N SER A 65 -9.88 -10.13 10.24
CA SER A 65 -8.84 -9.22 9.78
C SER A 65 -9.14 -7.77 10.19
N LEU A 66 -10.39 -7.33 10.02
CA LEU A 66 -10.82 -6.00 10.45
C LEU A 66 -10.82 -5.88 11.99
N ALA A 67 -11.32 -6.90 12.70
CA ALA A 67 -11.30 -6.93 14.16
C ALA A 67 -9.88 -6.92 14.71
N ALA A 68 -8.97 -7.71 14.14
CA ALA A 68 -7.56 -7.77 14.48
C ALA A 68 -6.88 -6.41 14.26
N CYS A 69 -7.15 -5.72 13.14
CA CYS A 69 -6.67 -4.36 12.92
C CYS A 69 -7.15 -3.40 14.01
N TRP A 70 -8.44 -3.44 14.36
CA TRP A 70 -9.00 -2.59 15.41
C TRP A 70 -8.35 -2.88 16.77
N LEU A 71 -8.27 -4.14 17.17
CA LEU A 71 -7.64 -4.57 18.42
C LEU A 71 -6.15 -4.22 18.46
N GLY A 72 -5.40 -4.47 17.39
CA GLY A 72 -3.97 -4.18 17.30
C GLY A 72 -3.67 -2.69 17.43
N TRP A 73 -4.54 -1.84 16.88
CA TRP A 73 -4.43 -0.39 17.03
C TRP A 73 -4.60 0.08 18.48
N TYR A 74 -5.46 -0.55 19.27
CA TYR A 74 -5.68 -0.17 20.66
C TYR A 74 -4.80 -0.93 21.65
N ALA A 75 -4.19 -2.05 21.24
CA ALA A 75 -3.21 -2.79 22.03
C ALA A 75 -1.85 -2.06 22.12
N ALA A 76 -1.54 -1.14 21.20
CA ALA A 76 -0.29 -0.40 21.27
C ALA A 76 -0.27 0.58 22.45
N PRO A 77 0.89 0.73 23.13
CA PRO A 77 1.00 1.62 24.27
C PRO A 77 0.65 3.06 23.88
N ALA A 78 0.10 3.79 24.85
CA ALA A 78 -0.23 5.21 24.69
C ALA A 78 0.98 6.03 24.21
N ALA A 79 0.71 7.16 23.57
CA ALA A 79 1.76 8.05 23.12
C ALA A 79 2.65 8.47 24.30
N GLY A 80 3.97 8.39 24.10
CA GLY A 80 4.93 8.95 25.04
C GLY A 80 4.84 10.48 25.10
N ARG A 81 5.63 11.09 25.99
CA ARG A 81 5.69 12.55 26.11
C ARG A 81 6.04 13.19 24.76
N PRO A 82 5.42 14.33 24.41
CA PRO A 82 5.79 15.10 23.23
C PRO A 82 7.30 15.33 23.17
N ARG A 83 7.92 15.01 22.04
CA ARG A 83 9.31 15.35 21.76
C ARG A 83 9.34 16.65 20.97
N ALA A 84 10.33 17.48 21.25
CA ALA A 84 10.55 18.67 20.45
C ALA A 84 10.71 18.26 18.97
N SER A 85 9.90 18.87 18.09
CA SER A 85 9.95 18.59 16.66
C SER A 85 11.30 19.07 16.11
N GLU A 86 12.25 18.16 15.94
CA GLU A 86 13.56 18.44 15.35
C GLU A 86 13.42 18.74 13.85
N THR A 87 13.09 19.99 13.51
CA THR A 87 13.02 20.50 12.13
C THR A 87 14.29 21.22 11.69
N ARG A 88 15.26 21.37 12.60
CA ARG A 88 16.54 22.00 12.30
C ARG A 88 17.37 21.01 11.46
N ASN A 89 17.81 21.46 10.28
CA ASN A 89 18.66 20.74 9.33
C ASN A 89 18.02 19.57 8.55
N LEU A 90 16.75 19.69 8.14
CA LEU A 90 16.11 18.68 7.28
C LEU A 90 16.52 18.75 5.81
N GLY A 91 17.11 19.85 5.34
CA GLY A 91 17.40 20.05 3.92
C GLY A 91 18.30 18.95 3.34
N VAL A 92 19.39 18.60 4.03
CA VAL A 92 20.35 17.59 3.59
C VAL A 92 19.74 16.18 3.51
N PRO A 93 19.13 15.62 4.58
CA PRO A 93 18.56 14.27 4.51
C PRO A 93 17.41 14.19 3.50
N VAL A 94 16.55 15.22 3.39
CA VAL A 94 15.48 15.25 2.39
C VAL A 94 16.06 15.31 0.97
N ALA A 95 17.12 16.10 0.74
CA ALA A 95 17.74 16.22 -0.58
C ALA A 95 18.40 14.90 -1.04
N ILE A 96 19.16 14.24 -0.17
CA ILE A 96 19.80 12.96 -0.48
C ILE A 96 18.75 11.90 -0.79
N LEU A 97 17.74 11.75 0.08
CA LEU A 97 16.69 10.76 -0.15
C LEU A 97 15.84 11.09 -1.39
N THR A 98 15.60 12.38 -1.68
CA THR A 98 14.93 12.81 -2.92
C THR A 98 15.74 12.43 -4.14
N ALA A 99 17.06 12.71 -4.16
CA ALA A 99 17.92 12.35 -5.28
C ALA A 99 17.92 10.84 -5.54
N ILE A 100 18.03 10.03 -4.47
CA ILE A 100 17.95 8.56 -4.56
C ILE A 100 16.58 8.12 -5.09
N SER A 101 15.49 8.64 -4.52
CA SER A 101 14.12 8.32 -4.91
C SER A 101 13.88 8.63 -6.40
N VAL A 102 14.27 9.83 -6.85
CA VAL A 102 14.12 10.26 -8.24
C VAL A 102 14.94 9.38 -9.17
N ALA A 103 16.22 9.17 -8.87
CA ALA A 103 17.10 8.33 -9.70
C ALA A 103 16.56 6.90 -9.86
N LEU A 104 16.12 6.27 -8.76
CA LEU A 104 15.56 4.92 -8.79
C LEU A 104 14.27 4.86 -9.61
N ASN A 105 13.36 5.81 -9.44
CA ASN A 105 12.10 5.81 -10.17
C ASN A 105 12.28 6.12 -11.67
N LEU A 106 13.22 7.00 -12.03
CA LEU A 106 13.61 7.20 -13.43
C LEU A 106 14.17 5.92 -14.03
N LYS A 107 15.00 5.19 -13.28
CA LYS A 107 15.53 3.90 -13.72
C LYS A 107 14.45 2.84 -13.87
N VAL A 108 13.47 2.78 -12.96
CA VAL A 108 12.29 1.90 -13.13
C VAL A 108 11.53 2.28 -14.39
N GLY A 109 11.31 3.58 -14.64
CA GLY A 109 10.64 4.05 -15.85
C GLY A 109 11.37 3.61 -17.13
N SER A 110 12.70 3.74 -17.18
CA SER A 110 13.48 3.30 -18.33
C SER A 110 13.40 1.78 -18.53
N MET A 111 13.58 1.00 -17.45
CA MET A 111 13.52 -0.46 -17.54
C MET A 111 12.13 -0.98 -17.89
N ALA A 112 11.08 -0.28 -17.44
CA ALA A 112 9.70 -0.63 -17.78
C ALA A 112 9.41 -0.39 -19.27
N ALA A 113 9.97 0.66 -19.87
CA ALA A 113 9.85 0.92 -21.31
C ALA A 113 10.51 -0.19 -22.13
N ASP A 114 11.66 -0.72 -21.69
CA ASP A 114 12.35 -1.85 -22.35
C ASP A 114 11.58 -3.17 -22.23
N MET A 115 10.57 -3.24 -21.37
CA MET A 115 9.79 -4.45 -21.04
C MET A 115 8.29 -4.25 -21.28
N ALA A 116 7.91 -3.38 -22.23
CA ALA A 116 6.53 -2.98 -22.49
C ALA A 116 5.59 -4.17 -22.78
N ASP A 117 6.11 -5.23 -23.41
CA ASP A 117 5.33 -6.43 -23.79
C ASP A 117 5.16 -7.44 -22.64
N VAL A 118 5.79 -7.20 -21.48
CA VAL A 118 5.77 -8.13 -20.35
C VAL A 118 4.75 -7.67 -19.31
N SER A 119 3.67 -8.43 -19.16
CA SER A 119 2.60 -8.14 -18.19
C SER A 119 3.04 -8.23 -16.72
N GLN A 120 4.05 -9.06 -16.43
CA GLN A 120 4.59 -9.27 -15.09
C GLN A 120 6.11 -9.10 -15.04
N TRP A 121 6.56 -8.09 -14.29
CA TRP A 121 7.98 -7.83 -14.13
C TRP A 121 8.70 -8.95 -13.36
N SER A 122 9.81 -9.42 -13.93
CA SER A 122 10.74 -10.37 -13.31
C SER A 122 12.17 -9.86 -13.39
N GLY A 123 13.06 -10.38 -12.53
CA GLY A 123 14.49 -10.09 -12.61
C GLY A 123 14.88 -8.71 -12.02
N PRO A 124 15.90 -8.02 -12.57
CA PRO A 124 16.47 -6.83 -11.93
C PRO A 124 15.49 -5.67 -11.70
N ILE A 125 14.49 -5.48 -12.58
CA ILE A 125 13.51 -4.40 -12.46
C ILE A 125 12.72 -4.50 -11.15
N THR A 126 12.43 -5.70 -10.64
CA THR A 126 11.66 -5.87 -9.40
C THR A 126 12.45 -5.41 -8.18
N ILE A 127 13.78 -5.60 -8.19
CA ILE A 127 14.68 -5.11 -7.14
C ILE A 127 14.73 -3.58 -7.18
N VAL A 128 14.93 -2.98 -8.36
CA VAL A 128 14.97 -1.52 -8.49
C VAL A 128 13.61 -0.91 -8.11
N ALA A 129 12.49 -1.52 -8.52
CA ALA A 129 11.14 -1.10 -8.16
C ALA A 129 10.89 -1.19 -6.65
N PHE A 130 11.42 -2.22 -5.99
CA PHE A 130 11.38 -2.34 -4.53
C PHE A 130 12.11 -1.18 -3.84
N PHE A 131 13.34 -0.86 -4.25
CA PHE A 131 14.04 0.31 -3.69
C PHE A 131 13.40 1.64 -4.07
N ALA A 132 12.76 1.73 -5.23
CA ALA A 132 12.02 2.92 -5.66
C ALA A 132 10.81 3.24 -4.75
N MET A 133 10.36 2.29 -3.91
CA MET A 133 9.33 2.50 -2.89
C MET A 133 9.74 3.50 -1.80
N ILE A 134 11.03 3.83 -1.69
CA ILE A 134 11.53 4.95 -0.87
C ILE A 134 10.73 6.23 -1.16
N ARG A 135 10.21 6.40 -2.39
CA ARG A 135 9.34 7.53 -2.77
C ARG A 135 8.21 7.81 -1.79
N HIS A 136 7.60 6.78 -1.20
CA HIS A 136 6.47 6.98 -0.28
C HIS A 136 6.90 7.69 1.00
N LEU A 137 8.05 7.31 1.56
CA LEU A 137 8.64 7.97 2.72
C LEU A 137 9.07 9.40 2.38
N VAL A 138 9.74 9.58 1.25
CA VAL A 138 10.37 10.86 0.89
C VAL A 138 9.34 11.90 0.48
N LEU A 139 8.31 11.51 -0.27
CA LEU A 139 7.19 12.41 -0.59
C LEU A 139 6.49 12.87 0.69
N ALA A 140 6.20 11.95 1.61
CA ALA A 140 5.60 12.29 2.90
C ALA A 140 6.49 13.24 3.72
N LEU A 141 7.80 12.96 3.78
CA LEU A 141 8.77 13.77 4.51
C LEU A 141 8.89 15.17 3.92
N ALA A 142 9.06 15.29 2.59
CA ALA A 142 9.17 16.55 1.89
C ALA A 142 7.91 17.41 2.03
N LEU A 143 6.72 16.79 1.92
CA LEU A 143 5.44 17.44 2.11
C LEU A 143 5.30 18.01 3.53
N ILE A 144 5.50 17.18 4.55
CA ILE A 144 5.34 17.60 5.96
C ILE A 144 6.39 18.67 6.31
N ALA A 145 7.64 18.51 5.86
CA ALA A 145 8.70 19.49 6.08
C ALA A 145 8.37 20.84 5.44
N PHE A 146 7.93 20.85 4.18
CA PHE A 146 7.51 22.06 3.48
C PHE A 146 6.30 22.73 4.14
N LEU A 147 5.29 21.96 4.53
CA LEU A 147 4.09 22.48 5.19
C LEU A 147 4.39 23.16 6.53
N ARG A 148 5.33 22.62 7.31
CA ARG A 148 5.77 23.18 8.59
C ARG A 148 6.67 24.41 8.45
N ARG A 149 7.58 24.36 7.49
CA ARG A 149 8.57 25.43 7.28
C ARG A 149 8.80 25.64 5.79
N PRO A 150 7.93 26.41 5.12
CA PRO A 150 8.06 26.64 3.70
C PRO A 150 9.41 27.30 3.41
N SER A 151 10.14 26.73 2.47
CA SER A 151 11.39 27.29 1.95
C SER A 151 11.53 26.92 0.47
N PRO A 152 12.21 27.73 -0.35
CA PRO A 152 12.40 27.42 -1.77
C PRO A 152 13.05 26.05 -2.00
N LEU A 153 14.03 25.69 -1.16
CA LEU A 153 14.67 24.37 -1.22
C LEU A 153 13.68 23.24 -0.96
N LEU A 154 12.90 23.31 0.13
CA LEU A 154 11.91 22.26 0.43
C LEU A 154 10.78 22.21 -0.61
N GLY A 155 10.42 23.36 -1.20
CA GLY A 155 9.48 23.43 -2.31
C GLY A 155 10.02 22.75 -3.56
N LEU A 156 11.29 22.99 -3.92
CA LEU A 156 11.97 22.32 -5.03
C LEU A 156 12.05 20.79 -4.81
N LEU A 157 12.41 20.37 -3.59
CA LEU A 157 12.47 18.94 -3.25
C LEU A 157 11.09 18.29 -3.28
N LEU A 158 10.04 18.97 -2.81
CA LEU A 158 8.66 18.50 -2.95
C LEU A 158 8.27 18.38 -4.43
N ALA A 159 8.56 19.40 -5.24
CA ALA A 159 8.28 19.38 -6.68
C ALA A 159 9.00 18.22 -7.40
N ALA A 160 10.25 17.94 -7.04
CA ALA A 160 11.01 16.81 -7.57
C ALA A 160 10.42 15.44 -7.18
N ASN A 161 9.86 15.30 -5.98
CA ASN A 161 9.15 14.06 -5.62
C ASN A 161 7.78 13.96 -6.32
N LEU A 162 7.09 15.09 -6.51
CA LEU A 162 5.83 15.15 -7.25
C LEU A 162 6.01 14.83 -8.73
N SER A 163 7.11 15.25 -9.37
CA SER A 163 7.37 14.94 -10.78
C SER A 163 7.52 13.45 -11.05
N VAL A 164 7.86 12.66 -10.04
CA VAL A 164 7.92 11.20 -10.10
C VAL A 164 6.60 10.54 -9.69
N ALA A 165 5.96 11.05 -8.62
CA ALA A 165 4.73 10.46 -8.10
C ALA A 165 3.52 10.71 -9.00
N LEU A 166 3.38 11.91 -9.56
CA LEU A 166 2.22 12.28 -10.37
C LEU A 166 2.07 11.45 -11.65
N PRO A 167 3.13 11.18 -12.45
CA PRO A 167 2.99 10.29 -13.61
C PRO A 167 2.50 8.88 -13.24
N LEU A 168 2.95 8.32 -12.11
CA LEU A 168 2.49 7.00 -11.66
C LEU A 168 1.00 7.00 -11.28
N VAL A 169 0.53 8.10 -10.67
CA VAL A 169 -0.86 8.29 -10.27
C VAL A 169 -1.76 8.56 -11.48
N LEU A 170 -1.35 9.49 -12.35
CA LEU A 170 -2.18 10.01 -13.43
C LEU A 170 -2.11 9.15 -14.68
N ILE A 171 -0.94 8.61 -15.04
CA ILE A 171 -0.71 7.88 -16.30
C ILE A 171 -0.58 6.38 -16.04
N GLY A 172 0.08 6.02 -14.93
CA GLY A 172 0.25 4.62 -14.54
C GLY A 172 -1.07 3.93 -14.18
N LEU A 173 -2.09 4.70 -13.76
CA LEU A 173 -3.44 4.22 -13.42
C LEU A 173 -3.39 3.00 -12.47
N ARG A 174 -2.56 3.06 -11.42
CA ARG A 174 -2.43 1.99 -10.43
C ARG A 174 -3.18 2.36 -9.14
N ARG A 175 -4.13 1.52 -8.71
CA ARG A 175 -4.96 1.71 -7.49
C ARG A 175 -4.09 2.09 -6.28
N THR A 176 -3.01 1.34 -6.08
CA THR A 176 -2.06 1.53 -4.97
C THR A 176 -1.39 2.90 -4.97
N GLU A 177 -0.99 3.40 -6.13
CA GLU A 177 -0.32 4.70 -6.25
C GLU A 177 -1.29 5.85 -6.01
N ILE A 178 -2.50 5.77 -6.59
CA ILE A 178 -3.56 6.76 -6.40
C ILE A 178 -3.94 6.85 -4.93
N MET A 179 -4.23 5.70 -4.29
CA MET A 179 -4.57 5.64 -2.88
C MET A 179 -3.45 6.18 -2.00
N GLY A 180 -2.20 5.80 -2.29
CA GLY A 180 -1.04 6.25 -1.53
C GLY A 180 -0.78 7.74 -1.65
N PHE A 181 -0.97 8.30 -2.84
CA PHE A 181 -0.87 9.74 -3.07
C PHE A 181 -1.95 10.50 -2.30
N ILE A 182 -3.22 10.10 -2.42
CA ILE A 182 -4.34 10.70 -1.68
C ILE A 182 -4.11 10.63 -0.18
N ALA A 183 -3.75 9.46 0.35
CA ALA A 183 -3.45 9.26 1.76
C ALA A 183 -2.27 10.14 2.22
N THR A 184 -1.23 10.27 1.38
CA THR A 184 -0.07 11.12 1.66
C THR A 184 -0.47 12.59 1.76
N MET A 185 -1.31 13.08 0.85
CA MET A 185 -1.80 14.46 0.89
C MET A 185 -2.67 14.71 2.13
N ILE A 186 -3.67 13.86 2.38
CA ILE A 186 -4.61 14.00 3.51
C ILE A 186 -3.86 13.94 4.85
N CYS A 187 -3.02 12.92 5.05
CA CYS A 187 -2.29 12.77 6.30
C CYS A 187 -1.16 13.81 6.43
N GLY A 188 -0.55 14.22 5.32
CA GLY A 188 0.46 15.28 5.28
C GLY A 188 -0.10 16.63 5.70
N LEU A 189 -1.30 17.00 5.25
CA LEU A 189 -2.00 18.21 5.70
C LEU A 189 -2.29 18.18 7.21
N TRP A 190 -2.69 17.02 7.74
CA TRP A 190 -2.89 16.82 9.17
C TRP A 190 -1.58 16.94 9.97
N PHE A 191 -0.54 16.16 9.66
CA PHE A 191 0.71 16.18 10.43
C PHE A 191 1.54 17.44 10.20
N GLY A 192 1.43 18.04 9.01
CA GLY A 192 2.15 19.25 8.63
C GLY A 192 1.56 20.52 9.24
N ARG A 193 0.24 20.68 9.23
CA ARG A 193 -0.45 21.92 9.65
C ARG A 193 -1.62 21.73 10.62
N GLY A 194 -1.97 20.50 10.98
CA GLY A 194 -3.16 20.22 11.80
C GLY A 194 -4.48 20.52 11.07
N ILE A 195 -4.45 20.61 9.73
CA ILE A 195 -5.64 20.95 8.95
C ILE A 195 -6.63 19.78 9.02
N ARG A 196 -7.85 20.09 9.45
CA ARG A 196 -8.98 19.16 9.46
C ARG A 196 -9.74 19.31 8.15
N LEU A 197 -9.87 18.22 7.41
CA LEU A 197 -10.67 18.23 6.19
C LEU A 197 -12.16 18.09 6.56
N PRO A 198 -13.05 18.81 5.85
CA PRO A 198 -14.48 18.63 6.06
C PRO A 198 -14.91 17.22 5.62
N LEU A 199 -15.88 16.65 6.33
CA LEU A 199 -16.35 15.28 6.06
C LEU A 199 -16.92 15.12 4.65
N SER A 200 -17.53 16.17 4.10
CA SER A 200 -18.04 16.18 2.73
C SER A 200 -16.93 15.95 1.69
N LEU A 201 -15.77 16.59 1.88
CA LEU A 201 -14.60 16.39 0.99
C LEU A 201 -14.03 14.98 1.12
N LEU A 202 -13.97 14.45 2.35
CA LEU A 202 -13.54 13.07 2.59
C LEU A 202 -14.50 12.06 1.95
N ALA A 203 -15.81 12.27 2.09
CA ALA A 203 -16.83 11.43 1.46
C ALA A 203 -16.75 11.51 -0.07
N ALA A 204 -16.60 12.70 -0.65
CA ALA A 204 -16.45 12.88 -2.08
C ALA A 204 -15.18 12.19 -2.62
N THR A 205 -14.06 12.32 -1.88
CA THR A 205 -12.80 11.65 -2.24
C THR A 205 -12.92 10.13 -2.14
N ALA A 206 -13.58 9.62 -1.10
CA ALA A 206 -13.81 8.19 -0.93
C ALA A 206 -14.73 7.63 -2.03
N ALA A 207 -15.80 8.34 -2.38
CA ALA A 207 -16.71 7.95 -3.46
C ALA A 207 -16.00 7.95 -4.83
N GLY A 208 -15.26 9.02 -5.15
CA GLY A 208 -14.49 9.09 -6.39
C GLY A 208 -13.43 7.99 -6.48
N PHE A 209 -12.74 7.70 -5.37
CA PHE A 209 -11.77 6.61 -5.32
C PHE A 209 -12.44 5.24 -5.48
N ALA A 210 -13.60 5.00 -4.88
CA ALA A 210 -14.34 3.74 -5.03
C ALA A 210 -14.67 3.46 -6.51
N VAL A 211 -15.19 4.46 -7.24
CA VAL A 211 -15.45 4.34 -8.68
C VAL A 211 -14.17 3.97 -9.42
N VAL A 212 -13.10 4.75 -9.24
CA VAL A 212 -11.81 4.52 -9.91
C VAL A 212 -11.26 3.13 -9.63
N VAL A 213 -11.41 2.62 -8.39
CA VAL A 213 -10.91 1.29 -8.03
C VAL A 213 -11.61 0.20 -8.84
N PHE A 214 -12.93 0.22 -8.94
CA PHE A 214 -13.66 -0.80 -9.67
C PHE A 214 -13.38 -0.74 -11.18
N VAL A 215 -13.26 0.46 -11.76
CA VAL A 215 -13.06 0.61 -13.21
C VAL A 215 -11.59 0.70 -13.66
N ILE A 216 -10.62 0.53 -12.76
CA ILE A 216 -9.20 0.76 -13.10
C ILE A 216 -8.66 -0.18 -14.20
N GLY A 217 -9.13 -1.43 -14.21
CA GLY A 217 -8.69 -2.45 -15.18
C GLY A 217 -9.11 -2.03 -16.59
N PRO A 218 -10.42 -1.78 -16.79
CA PRO A 218 -10.94 -1.17 -18.02
C PRO A 218 -10.25 0.14 -18.40
N LEU A 219 -10.01 1.05 -17.43
CA LEU A 219 -9.24 2.28 -17.68
C LEU A 219 -7.83 2.02 -18.23
N ARG A 220 -7.13 1.01 -17.69
CA ARG A 220 -5.81 0.64 -18.22
C ARG A 220 -5.88 0.05 -19.62
N GLY A 221 -6.89 -0.79 -19.88
CA GLY A 221 -7.14 -1.34 -21.22
C GLY A 221 -7.43 -0.25 -22.25
N ALA A 222 -8.34 0.67 -21.91
CA ALA A 222 -8.67 1.82 -22.75
C ALA A 222 -7.45 2.75 -22.96
N SER A 223 -6.67 3.01 -21.92
CA SER A 223 -5.43 3.78 -22.04
C SER A 223 -4.42 3.12 -22.97
N ALA A 224 -4.28 1.79 -22.94
CA ALA A 224 -3.37 1.07 -23.83
C ALA A 224 -3.88 1.06 -25.28
N ALA A 225 -5.19 0.97 -25.49
CA ALA A 225 -5.80 1.08 -26.81
C ALA A 225 -5.58 2.46 -27.44
N ILE A 226 -5.78 3.54 -26.66
CA ILE A 226 -5.51 4.92 -27.11
C ILE A 226 -4.02 5.11 -27.43
N GLU A 227 -3.13 4.58 -26.59
CA GLU A 227 -1.68 4.65 -26.81
C GLU A 227 -1.27 3.93 -28.11
N ALA A 228 -1.88 2.78 -28.41
CA ALA A 228 -1.65 2.05 -29.66
C ALA A 228 -2.15 2.82 -30.91
N GLU A 229 -3.22 3.60 -30.79
CA GLU A 229 -3.80 4.37 -31.90
C GLU A 229 -3.10 5.72 -32.13
N THR A 230 -2.71 6.42 -31.06
CA THR A 230 -2.26 7.82 -31.11
C THR A 230 -0.76 7.98 -30.82
N GLY A 231 -0.12 6.96 -30.25
CA GLY A 231 1.25 7.06 -29.72
C GLY A 231 1.36 7.84 -28.41
N GLU A 232 0.26 8.40 -27.88
CA GLU A 232 0.22 9.13 -26.63
C GLU A 232 -0.59 8.37 -25.57
N ARG A 233 -0.05 8.31 -24.35
CA ARG A 233 -0.71 7.62 -23.24
C ARG A 233 -1.60 8.60 -22.46
N PRO A 234 -2.93 8.45 -22.48
CA PRO A 234 -3.84 9.36 -21.81
C PRO A 234 -3.73 9.24 -20.29
N GLY A 235 -3.86 10.37 -19.60
CA GLY A 235 -3.94 10.41 -18.14
C GLY A 235 -5.36 10.24 -17.62
N LEU A 236 -5.48 10.05 -16.30
CA LEU A 236 -6.74 9.88 -15.54
C LEU A 236 -7.74 11.01 -15.75
N PHE A 237 -7.29 12.22 -16.11
CA PHE A 237 -8.17 13.37 -16.36
C PHE A 237 -8.49 13.58 -17.85
N SER A 238 -8.06 12.68 -18.74
CA SER A 238 -8.39 12.74 -20.17
C SER A 238 -9.88 12.44 -20.39
N ALA A 239 -10.60 13.36 -21.03
CA ALA A 239 -12.00 13.14 -21.39
C ALA A 239 -12.17 11.95 -22.34
N GLU A 240 -11.24 11.76 -23.28
CA GLU A 240 -11.26 10.64 -24.23
C GLU A 240 -11.23 9.29 -23.50
N LEU A 241 -10.39 9.18 -22.46
CA LEU A 241 -10.26 7.95 -21.69
C LEU A 241 -11.59 7.52 -21.07
N TRP A 242 -12.34 8.47 -20.50
CA TRP A 242 -13.63 8.20 -19.87
C TRP A 242 -14.77 8.01 -20.88
N GLN A 243 -14.68 8.60 -22.07
CA GLN A 243 -15.67 8.42 -23.13
C GLN A 243 -15.65 7.02 -23.76
N ARG A 244 -14.52 6.31 -23.69
CA ARG A 244 -14.40 4.92 -24.16
C ARG A 244 -14.99 3.88 -23.21
N LEU A 245 -15.47 4.29 -22.03
CA LEU A 245 -15.93 3.40 -20.97
C LEU A 245 -17.38 3.67 -20.62
N ASP A 246 -18.17 2.61 -20.54
CA ASP A 246 -19.43 2.64 -19.82
C ASP A 246 -19.14 2.44 -18.32
N VAL A 247 -18.92 3.55 -17.61
CA VAL A 247 -18.53 3.53 -16.19
C VAL A 247 -19.54 2.75 -15.34
N SER A 248 -20.84 2.83 -15.66
CA SER A 248 -21.89 2.14 -14.91
C SER A 248 -21.77 0.64 -15.11
N ALA A 249 -21.69 0.18 -16.37
CA ALA A 249 -21.57 -1.24 -16.67
C ALA A 249 -20.25 -1.85 -16.17
N GLU A 250 -19.14 -1.11 -16.21
CA GLU A 250 -17.85 -1.56 -15.65
C GLU A 250 -17.86 -1.60 -14.12
N LEU A 251 -18.56 -0.68 -13.47
CA LEU A 251 -18.72 -0.68 -12.02
C LEU A 251 -19.55 -1.88 -11.56
N GLU A 252 -20.67 -2.15 -12.24
CA GLU A 252 -21.51 -3.34 -11.99
C GLU A 252 -20.69 -4.62 -12.17
N ARG A 253 -20.03 -4.80 -13.32
CA ARG A 253 -19.16 -5.97 -13.56
C ARG A 253 -18.05 -6.10 -12.53
N GLY A 254 -17.36 -5.02 -12.18
CA GLY A 254 -16.30 -5.04 -11.17
C GLY A 254 -16.78 -5.43 -9.76
N ILE A 255 -18.05 -5.17 -9.44
CA ILE A 255 -18.68 -5.58 -8.18
C ILE A 255 -19.21 -7.01 -8.27
N ASP A 256 -19.89 -7.36 -9.35
CA ASP A 256 -20.59 -8.64 -9.53
C ASP A 256 -19.62 -9.80 -9.73
N ASP A 257 -18.59 -9.62 -10.57
CA ASP A 257 -17.56 -10.64 -10.82
C ASP A 257 -16.69 -10.87 -9.58
N ALA A 258 -16.58 -9.85 -8.72
CA ALA A 258 -15.82 -9.87 -7.46
C ALA A 258 -14.45 -10.59 -7.53
N PRO A 259 -13.63 -10.37 -8.58
CA PRO A 259 -12.59 -11.30 -8.96
C PRO A 259 -11.48 -11.42 -7.89
N ASP A 260 -11.21 -10.35 -7.16
CA ASP A 260 -10.20 -10.32 -6.11
C ASP A 260 -10.62 -11.16 -4.88
N LEU A 261 -11.89 -11.06 -4.46
CA LEU A 261 -12.38 -11.89 -3.35
C LEU A 261 -12.74 -13.32 -3.79
N LEU A 262 -13.05 -13.52 -5.07
CA LEU A 262 -13.24 -14.84 -5.66
C LEU A 262 -11.96 -15.68 -5.52
N ASN A 263 -10.82 -15.11 -5.92
CA ASN A 263 -9.50 -15.69 -5.71
C ASN A 263 -9.25 -16.07 -4.23
N ALA A 264 -9.56 -15.16 -3.31
CA ALA A 264 -9.41 -15.41 -1.87
C ALA A 264 -10.31 -16.57 -1.40
N SER A 265 -11.52 -16.68 -1.95
CA SER A 265 -12.46 -17.75 -1.60
C SER A 265 -11.93 -19.14 -2.00
N TYR A 266 -11.33 -19.28 -3.18
CA TYR A 266 -10.73 -20.54 -3.62
C TYR A 266 -9.49 -20.93 -2.80
N ILE A 267 -8.66 -19.96 -2.42
CA ILE A 267 -7.52 -20.19 -1.52
C ILE A 267 -8.00 -20.72 -0.17
N ILE A 268 -9.04 -20.10 0.39
CA ILE A 268 -9.60 -20.53 1.67
C ILE A 268 -10.24 -21.92 1.54
N ALA A 269 -10.99 -22.18 0.47
CA ALA A 269 -11.59 -23.49 0.23
C ALA A 269 -10.51 -24.58 0.14
N TYR A 270 -9.50 -24.37 -0.71
CA TYR A 270 -8.39 -25.30 -0.89
C TYR A 270 -7.68 -25.63 0.43
N ARG A 271 -7.31 -24.60 1.21
CA ARG A 271 -6.59 -24.79 2.48
C ARG A 271 -7.45 -25.44 3.57
N ARG A 272 -8.76 -25.20 3.54
CA ARG A 272 -9.69 -25.90 4.43
C ARG A 272 -9.83 -27.38 4.09
N ASP A 273 -9.80 -27.72 2.81
CA ASP A 273 -9.88 -29.11 2.35
C ASP A 273 -8.59 -29.89 2.67
N GLU A 274 -7.42 -29.29 2.43
CA GLU A 274 -6.14 -29.97 2.69
C GLU A 274 -5.74 -30.01 4.17
N GLY A 275 -6.10 -28.97 4.95
CA GLY A 275 -5.68 -28.87 6.35
C GLY A 275 -4.19 -28.59 6.55
N HIS A 276 -3.49 -28.11 5.53
CA HIS A 276 -2.07 -27.73 5.58
C HIS A 276 -1.90 -26.27 5.16
N PHE A 277 -1.08 -25.51 5.90
CA PHE A 277 -0.88 -24.07 5.73
C PHE A 277 0.57 -23.74 5.34
N GLY A 278 0.77 -22.58 4.72
CA GLY A 278 2.09 -22.08 4.28
C GLY A 278 3.05 -21.69 5.41
N LEU A 279 2.55 -21.48 6.62
CA LEU A 279 3.32 -21.15 7.82
C LEU A 279 4.27 -19.94 7.66
N GLY A 280 3.86 -18.94 6.87
CA GLY A 280 4.63 -17.72 6.62
C GLY A 280 5.53 -17.79 5.38
N ALA A 281 5.44 -18.87 4.60
CA ALA A 281 6.21 -19.04 3.36
C ALA A 281 6.01 -17.87 2.40
N GLU A 282 4.78 -17.36 2.24
CA GLU A 282 4.50 -16.23 1.34
C GLU A 282 5.25 -14.96 1.80
N THR A 283 5.21 -14.63 3.09
CA THR A 283 5.94 -13.47 3.64
C THR A 283 7.46 -13.64 3.47
N TRP A 284 8.00 -14.81 3.83
CA TRP A 284 9.43 -15.08 3.77
C TRP A 284 9.95 -15.09 2.33
N ASN A 285 9.24 -15.76 1.43
CA ASN A 285 9.66 -15.85 0.03
C ASN A 285 9.63 -14.48 -0.63
N ARG A 286 8.67 -13.60 -0.30
CA ARG A 286 8.72 -12.20 -0.74
C ARG A 286 9.94 -11.46 -0.22
N PHE A 287 10.34 -11.68 1.03
CA PHE A 287 11.55 -11.11 1.58
C PHE A 287 12.79 -11.57 0.81
N VAL A 288 12.94 -12.88 0.58
CA VAL A 288 14.03 -13.45 -0.22
C VAL A 288 14.03 -12.86 -1.64
N THR A 289 12.86 -12.78 -2.28
CA THR A 289 12.72 -12.22 -3.62
C THR A 289 13.24 -10.78 -3.71
N GLN A 290 12.92 -9.93 -2.73
CA GLN A 290 13.22 -8.50 -2.74
C GLN A 290 14.63 -8.16 -2.21
N TYR A 291 15.10 -8.86 -1.17
CA TYR A 291 16.35 -8.52 -0.48
C TYR A 291 17.55 -9.36 -0.88
N VAL A 292 17.35 -10.56 -1.44
CA VAL A 292 18.45 -11.46 -1.83
C VAL A 292 18.65 -11.37 -3.35
N PRO A 293 19.68 -10.65 -3.84
CA PRO A 293 19.94 -10.54 -5.26
C PRO A 293 20.57 -11.83 -5.78
N GLY A 294 19.83 -12.58 -6.59
CA GLY A 294 20.31 -13.84 -7.19
C GLY A 294 21.52 -13.66 -8.11
N GLN A 295 21.74 -12.44 -8.61
CA GLN A 295 22.91 -12.07 -9.41
C GLN A 295 24.21 -12.01 -8.58
N ILE A 296 24.12 -11.81 -7.27
CA ILE A 296 25.29 -11.74 -6.37
C ILE A 296 25.51 -13.08 -5.69
N VAL A 297 24.44 -13.67 -5.15
CA VAL A 297 24.54 -14.92 -4.37
C VAL A 297 24.44 -16.19 -5.22
N GLY A 298 24.02 -16.08 -6.48
CA GLY A 298 23.70 -17.20 -7.36
C GLY A 298 22.23 -17.62 -7.27
N ALA A 299 21.70 -18.13 -8.39
CA ALA A 299 20.30 -18.56 -8.48
C ALA A 299 19.97 -19.74 -7.54
N GLU A 300 20.90 -20.69 -7.42
CA GLU A 300 20.75 -21.87 -6.57
C GLU A 300 20.70 -21.50 -5.08
N ALA A 301 21.62 -20.66 -4.62
CA ALA A 301 21.63 -20.18 -3.24
C ALA A 301 20.35 -19.39 -2.89
N LYS A 302 19.87 -18.53 -3.80
CA LYS A 302 18.59 -17.84 -3.61
C LYS A 302 17.43 -18.83 -3.55
N ARG A 303 17.42 -19.85 -4.41
CA ARG A 303 16.35 -20.86 -4.44
C ARG A 303 16.31 -21.69 -3.17
N ALA A 304 17.47 -22.04 -2.61
CA ALA A 304 17.59 -22.77 -1.35
C ALA A 304 17.05 -21.99 -0.13
N LEU A 305 16.89 -20.67 -0.24
CA LEU A 305 16.28 -19.85 0.81
C LEU A 305 14.75 -19.86 0.75
N TYR A 306 14.11 -20.25 -0.37
CA TYR A 306 12.65 -20.30 -0.43
C TYR A 306 12.09 -21.44 0.44
N LEU A 307 10.94 -21.19 1.08
CA LEU A 307 10.15 -22.19 1.78
C LEU A 307 9.07 -22.77 0.85
N GLY A 308 8.77 -24.06 1.00
CA GLY A 308 7.80 -24.77 0.15
C GLY A 308 8.29 -25.02 -1.27
N ASP A 309 7.36 -25.20 -2.21
CA ASP A 309 7.66 -25.55 -3.61
C ASP A 309 8.34 -24.40 -4.41
N GLY A 310 8.60 -23.25 -3.78
CA GLY A 310 9.31 -22.11 -4.35
C GLY A 310 8.41 -21.15 -5.14
N ALA A 311 9.02 -20.38 -6.07
CA ALA A 311 8.30 -19.45 -6.94
C ALA A 311 7.44 -20.24 -7.96
N GLY A 312 6.14 -20.33 -7.68
CA GLY A 312 5.12 -20.83 -8.61
C GLY A 312 4.87 -19.85 -9.76
N LYS A 313 3.91 -20.20 -10.63
CA LYS A 313 3.55 -19.35 -11.77
C LYS A 313 2.93 -18.02 -11.32
N ASN A 314 2.95 -17.02 -12.21
CA ASN A 314 2.20 -15.76 -12.05
C ASN A 314 2.51 -14.95 -10.76
N GLY A 315 3.72 -15.10 -10.19
CA GLY A 315 4.12 -14.37 -8.97
C GLY A 315 3.59 -14.97 -7.66
N ASP A 316 3.06 -16.19 -7.73
CA ASP A 316 2.84 -17.06 -6.60
C ASP A 316 4.20 -17.48 -6.01
N ASN A 317 4.44 -17.21 -4.73
CA ASN A 317 5.68 -17.68 -4.08
C ASN A 317 5.47 -18.99 -3.32
N THR A 318 4.36 -19.69 -3.52
CA THR A 318 3.95 -20.87 -2.75
C THR A 318 3.47 -22.05 -3.62
N GLY A 319 3.27 -21.84 -4.91
CA GLY A 319 2.71 -22.84 -5.85
C GLY A 319 1.24 -23.17 -5.63
N ILE A 320 0.53 -22.40 -4.81
CA ILE A 320 -0.89 -22.62 -4.51
C ILE A 320 -1.80 -22.45 -5.73
N TYR A 321 -1.44 -21.60 -6.69
CA TYR A 321 -2.30 -21.37 -7.86
C TYR A 321 -2.42 -22.61 -8.74
N ASP A 322 -1.31 -23.30 -9.00
CA ASP A 322 -1.30 -24.53 -9.79
C ASP A 322 -2.16 -25.61 -9.10
N ARG A 323 -2.07 -25.72 -7.76
CA ARG A 323 -2.85 -26.72 -7.00
C ARG A 323 -4.34 -26.39 -6.93
N ILE A 324 -4.72 -25.10 -6.93
CA ILE A 324 -6.12 -24.68 -7.01
C ILE A 324 -6.70 -24.99 -8.40
N GLU A 325 -5.93 -24.73 -9.47
CA GLU A 325 -6.32 -25.07 -10.84
C GLU A 325 -6.56 -26.58 -10.95
N ASP A 326 -5.62 -27.41 -10.50
CA ASP A 326 -5.74 -28.87 -10.52
C ASP A 326 -6.95 -29.40 -9.72
N ARG A 327 -7.30 -28.73 -8.62
CA ARG A 327 -8.37 -29.19 -7.71
C ARG A 327 -9.75 -28.71 -8.11
N PHE A 328 -9.89 -27.47 -8.57
CA PHE A 328 -11.17 -26.79 -8.77
C PHE A 328 -11.43 -26.40 -10.23
N ASP A 329 -10.50 -26.66 -11.15
CA ASP A 329 -10.53 -26.16 -12.53
C ASP A 329 -10.68 -24.62 -12.56
N PHE A 330 -10.10 -23.95 -11.55
CA PHE A 330 -10.19 -22.51 -11.37
C PHE A 330 -8.87 -21.84 -11.70
N THR A 331 -8.90 -20.93 -12.67
CA THR A 331 -7.74 -20.13 -13.06
C THR A 331 -7.91 -18.68 -12.64
N PHE A 332 -6.86 -18.13 -12.04
CA PHE A 332 -6.85 -16.73 -11.60
C PHE A 332 -6.78 -15.82 -12.82
N ALA A 333 -7.76 -14.93 -12.97
CA ALA A 333 -7.77 -13.99 -14.08
C ALA A 333 -6.57 -13.01 -13.99
N LEU A 334 -5.99 -12.68 -15.15
CA LEU A 334 -4.83 -11.79 -15.22
C LEU A 334 -5.18 -10.41 -14.66
N GLY A 335 -4.29 -9.86 -13.80
CA GLY A 335 -4.48 -8.53 -13.20
C GLY A 335 -5.38 -8.51 -11.97
N THR A 336 -5.88 -9.66 -11.53
CA THR A 336 -6.53 -9.84 -10.23
C THR A 336 -5.52 -10.05 -9.12
N THR A 337 -5.99 -10.04 -7.88
CA THR A 337 -5.15 -10.13 -6.69
C THR A 337 -5.59 -11.29 -5.79
N THR A 338 -4.64 -11.85 -5.04
CA THR A 338 -4.87 -12.87 -4.00
C THR A 338 -5.64 -12.32 -2.80
N THR A 339 -5.53 -11.01 -2.59
CA THR A 339 -5.87 -10.27 -1.38
C THR A 339 -5.11 -10.71 -0.12
N GLY A 340 -5.05 -9.81 0.85
CA GLY A 340 -4.56 -10.11 2.19
C GLY A 340 -5.40 -11.13 2.94
N LEU A 341 -6.68 -11.23 2.61
CA LEU A 341 -7.60 -12.16 3.25
C LEU A 341 -7.26 -13.60 2.86
N GLY A 342 -7.12 -13.85 1.55
CA GLY A 342 -6.71 -15.15 1.03
C GLY A 342 -5.29 -15.50 1.47
N SER A 343 -4.32 -14.62 1.22
CA SER A 343 -2.90 -14.89 1.55
C SER A 343 -2.64 -15.01 3.05
N GLY A 344 -3.34 -14.27 3.91
CA GLY A 344 -3.21 -14.44 5.36
C GLY A 344 -3.75 -15.80 5.81
N PHE A 345 -4.88 -16.23 5.24
CA PHE A 345 -5.45 -17.54 5.52
C PHE A 345 -4.57 -18.68 5.00
N ASP A 346 -3.94 -18.49 3.84
CA ASP A 346 -2.96 -19.43 3.28
C ASP A 346 -1.84 -19.75 4.27
N ASP A 347 -1.30 -18.73 4.96
CA ASP A 347 -0.19 -18.90 5.89
C ASP A 347 -0.59 -19.54 7.24
N PHE A 348 -1.71 -19.12 7.85
CA PHE A 348 -2.06 -19.55 9.22
C PHE A 348 -3.56 -19.77 9.47
N GLY A 349 -4.35 -19.96 8.41
CA GLY A 349 -5.81 -20.06 8.51
C GLY A 349 -6.41 -18.82 9.17
N TRP A 350 -7.33 -19.01 10.13
CA TRP A 350 -7.94 -17.89 10.86
C TRP A 350 -6.93 -17.04 11.65
N LEU A 351 -5.81 -17.65 12.10
CA LEU A 351 -4.75 -16.93 12.80
C LEU A 351 -3.97 -16.00 11.87
N GLY A 352 -4.13 -16.13 10.55
CA GLY A 352 -3.62 -15.18 9.57
C GLY A 352 -4.12 -13.75 9.79
N ALA A 353 -5.28 -13.58 10.44
CA ALA A 353 -5.76 -12.27 10.86
C ALA A 353 -4.76 -11.54 11.78
N GLY A 354 -3.88 -12.28 12.46
CA GLY A 354 -2.79 -11.76 13.28
C GLY A 354 -1.83 -10.84 12.52
N TYR A 355 -1.67 -11.00 11.21
CA TYR A 355 -0.88 -10.06 10.40
C TYR A 355 -1.44 -8.63 10.47
N PHE A 356 -2.77 -8.49 10.38
CA PHE A 356 -3.43 -7.18 10.45
C PHE A 356 -3.37 -6.58 11.86
N PHE A 357 -3.36 -7.42 12.90
CA PHE A 357 -3.07 -6.98 14.27
C PHE A 357 -1.66 -6.39 14.38
N VAL A 358 -0.65 -7.10 13.88
CA VAL A 358 0.75 -6.65 13.92
C VAL A 358 0.94 -5.37 13.11
N ILE A 359 0.37 -5.29 11.91
CA ILE A 359 0.40 -4.09 11.06
C ILE A 359 -0.22 -2.90 11.82
N ALA A 360 -1.40 -3.08 12.41
CA ALA A 360 -2.05 -2.01 13.16
C ALA A 360 -1.28 -1.58 14.40
N LEU A 361 -0.64 -2.52 15.10
CA LEU A 361 0.23 -2.26 16.24
C LEU A 361 1.43 -1.40 15.86
N ILE A 362 2.12 -1.75 14.76
CA ILE A 362 3.25 -0.99 14.21
C ILE A 362 2.80 0.41 13.80
N MET A 363 1.72 0.51 13.02
CA MET A 363 1.19 1.78 12.53
C MET A 363 0.71 2.68 13.67
N ARG A 364 0.14 2.11 14.74
CA ARG A 364 -0.22 2.87 15.95
C ARG A 364 1.01 3.44 16.64
N ARG A 365 2.10 2.68 16.76
CA ARG A 365 3.35 3.18 17.37
C ARG A 365 3.92 4.34 16.58
N LEU A 366 3.97 4.23 15.25
CA LEU A 366 4.39 5.33 14.36
C LEU A 366 3.46 6.54 14.47
N TYR A 367 2.14 6.31 14.48
CA TYR A 367 1.15 7.36 14.67
C TYR A 367 1.33 8.08 16.00
N ASN A 368 1.49 7.35 17.11
CA ASN A 368 1.66 7.91 18.44
C ASN A 368 2.95 8.72 18.56
N ALA A 369 4.07 8.19 18.05
CA ALA A 369 5.33 8.94 17.98
C ALA A 369 5.20 10.18 17.10
N GLY A 370 4.47 10.08 15.98
CA GLY A 370 4.20 11.20 15.10
C GLY A 370 3.32 12.26 15.75
N GLN A 371 2.28 11.89 16.48
CA GLN A 371 1.46 12.81 17.28
C GLN A 371 2.28 13.48 18.39
N ALA A 372 3.30 12.80 18.91
CA ALA A 372 4.27 13.37 19.86
C ALA A 372 5.29 14.32 19.20
N GLY A 373 5.23 14.55 17.88
CA GLY A 373 6.07 15.53 17.18
C GLY A 373 7.24 14.94 16.38
N ASP A 374 7.47 13.63 16.42
CA ASP A 374 8.57 12.97 15.68
C ASP A 374 8.28 12.99 14.17
N LEU A 375 9.02 13.84 13.44
CA LEU A 375 8.83 14.03 12.00
C LEU A 375 9.04 12.76 11.18
N TRP A 376 10.05 11.96 11.54
CA TRP A 376 10.34 10.72 10.82
C TRP A 376 9.25 9.68 11.07
N ALA A 377 8.70 9.62 12.28
CA ALA A 377 7.56 8.75 12.57
C ALA A 377 6.31 9.20 11.80
N GLN A 378 6.09 10.51 11.62
CA GLN A 378 5.02 11.02 10.76
C GLN A 378 5.24 10.62 9.31
N ALA A 379 6.43 10.85 8.76
CA ALA A 379 6.75 10.47 7.39
C ALA A 379 6.64 8.95 7.16
N LEU A 380 7.11 8.15 8.11
CA LEU A 380 6.97 6.68 8.08
C LEU A 380 5.53 6.23 8.18
N TYR A 381 4.72 6.85 9.03
CA TYR A 381 3.29 6.55 9.12
C TYR A 381 2.61 6.89 7.79
N VAL A 382 2.73 8.14 7.35
CA VAL A 382 2.10 8.66 6.14
C VAL A 382 2.52 7.87 4.90
N GLY A 383 3.82 7.63 4.72
CA GLY A 383 4.35 6.86 3.60
C GLY A 383 3.94 5.39 3.60
N GLN A 384 3.53 4.82 4.74
CA GLN A 384 3.14 3.41 4.84
C GLN A 384 1.63 3.18 4.89
N VAL A 385 0.80 4.22 5.04
CA VAL A 385 -0.66 4.06 5.03
C VAL A 385 -1.13 3.32 3.78
N ALA A 386 -0.56 3.66 2.61
CA ALA A 386 -0.88 2.99 1.36
C ALA A 386 -0.58 1.49 1.43
N LEU A 387 0.61 1.11 1.88
CA LEU A 387 1.06 -0.27 1.97
C LEU A 387 0.27 -1.06 3.02
N ALA A 388 -0.13 -0.39 4.10
CA ALA A 388 -1.02 -0.99 5.09
C ALA A 388 -2.39 -1.30 4.45
N LEU A 389 -2.95 -0.41 3.63
CA LEU A 389 -4.22 -0.68 2.94
C LEU A 389 -4.07 -1.75 1.85
N VAL A 390 -2.96 -1.72 1.10
CA VAL A 390 -2.60 -2.76 0.11
C VAL A 390 -2.46 -4.13 0.76
N SER A 391 -2.07 -4.20 2.03
CA SER A 391 -1.98 -5.48 2.72
C SER A 391 -3.33 -6.21 2.81
N VAL A 392 -4.45 -5.49 2.70
CA VAL A 392 -5.79 -6.08 2.59
C VAL A 392 -6.11 -6.42 1.14
N THR A 393 -5.79 -5.55 0.18
CA THR A 393 -6.23 -5.71 -1.21
C THR A 393 -5.34 -6.60 -2.06
N HIS A 394 -4.06 -6.80 -1.72
CA HIS A 394 -3.13 -7.61 -2.54
C HIS A 394 -2.51 -8.76 -1.76
N HIS A 395 -1.58 -8.48 -0.84
CA HIS A 395 -0.90 -9.50 -0.04
C HIS A 395 -0.67 -8.99 1.37
N HIS A 396 -0.96 -9.79 2.39
CA HIS A 396 -0.79 -9.38 3.79
C HIS A 396 0.64 -8.92 4.11
N ALA A 397 1.64 -9.45 3.40
CA ALA A 397 3.05 -9.15 3.58
C ALA A 397 3.49 -7.77 3.04
N SER A 398 2.67 -7.06 2.25
CA SER A 398 3.10 -5.85 1.52
C SER A 398 3.77 -4.78 2.40
N LEU A 399 3.25 -4.52 3.61
CA LEU A 399 3.89 -3.58 4.53
C LEU A 399 5.10 -4.19 5.22
N LEU A 400 5.00 -5.45 5.66
CA LEU A 400 6.01 -6.12 6.50
C LEU A 400 7.33 -6.31 5.77
N VAL A 401 7.28 -6.52 4.46
CA VAL A 401 8.51 -6.67 3.65
C VAL A 401 9.14 -5.30 3.36
N VAL A 402 8.35 -4.23 3.25
CA VAL A 402 8.87 -2.90 2.88
C VAL A 402 9.34 -2.09 4.10
N ILE A 403 8.73 -2.29 5.27
CA ILE A 403 9.03 -1.50 6.46
C ILE A 403 10.52 -1.53 6.86
N PRO A 404 11.29 -2.63 6.75
CA PRO A 404 12.71 -2.60 7.12
C PRO A 404 13.51 -1.63 6.25
N LEU A 405 13.24 -1.58 4.94
CA LEU A 405 13.86 -0.61 4.03
C LEU A 405 13.58 0.83 4.49
N LEU A 406 12.32 1.16 4.74
CA LEU A 406 11.93 2.52 5.13
C LEU A 406 12.47 2.91 6.51
N LEU A 407 12.56 1.97 7.45
CA LEU A 407 13.19 2.18 8.76
C LEU A 407 14.69 2.45 8.63
N VAL A 408 15.39 1.73 7.76
CA VAL A 408 16.82 1.99 7.46
C VAL A 408 16.98 3.38 6.86
N CYS A 409 16.15 3.76 5.87
CA CYS A 409 16.20 5.10 5.29
C CYS A 409 15.93 6.20 6.34
N ALA A 410 14.95 6.01 7.22
CA ALA A 410 14.67 6.95 8.30
C ALA A 410 15.82 7.02 9.32
N TRP A 411 16.45 5.89 9.65
CA TRP A 411 17.61 5.83 10.54
C TRP A 411 18.83 6.56 9.94
N VAL A 412 19.16 6.28 8.68
CA VAL A 412 20.24 6.99 7.95
C VAL A 412 19.93 8.48 7.89
N GLY A 413 18.70 8.85 7.54
CA GLY A 413 18.26 10.25 7.46
C GLY A 413 18.40 10.99 8.80
N ARG A 414 18.06 10.35 9.93
CA ARG A 414 18.29 10.90 11.27
C ARG A 414 19.78 11.09 11.57
N ARG A 415 20.64 10.15 11.18
CA ARG A 415 22.09 10.28 11.35
C ARG A 415 22.65 11.46 10.55
N LEU A 416 22.21 11.61 9.31
CA LEU A 416 22.58 12.74 8.45
C LEU A 416 22.13 14.09 9.02
N GLN A 417 20.97 14.15 9.67
CA GLN A 417 20.48 15.35 10.35
C GLN A 417 21.39 15.78 11.52
N GLY A 418 21.96 14.82 12.23
CA GLY A 418 22.89 15.05 13.35
C GLY A 418 24.29 15.51 12.91
N LEU A 419 24.66 15.32 11.64
CA LEU A 419 25.90 15.84 11.10
C LEU A 419 25.77 17.36 10.94
N HIS A 420 26.35 18.11 11.88
CA HIS A 420 26.40 19.57 11.88
C HIS A 420 27.28 20.13 10.74
N LEU A 421 26.95 19.82 9.47
CA LEU A 421 27.71 20.26 8.30
C LEU A 421 27.64 21.78 8.07
N TRP A 422 26.63 22.46 8.65
CA TRP A 422 26.49 23.91 8.63
C TRP A 422 26.37 24.48 10.04
N ARG A 423 27.46 24.48 10.82
CA ARG A 423 27.62 25.55 11.81
C ARG A 423 27.91 26.82 11.02
N ARG A 424 26.93 27.72 10.88
CA ARG A 424 27.27 29.12 10.63
C ARG A 424 28.26 29.49 11.75
N PRO A 425 29.45 30.03 11.44
CA PRO A 425 30.33 30.54 12.48
C PRO A 425 29.49 31.47 13.33
N GLN A 426 29.44 31.24 14.64
CA GLN A 426 28.87 32.25 15.52
C GLN A 426 29.64 33.53 15.21
N PRO A 427 28.95 34.66 14.91
CA PRO A 427 29.65 35.92 14.83
C PRO A 427 30.40 36.07 16.15
N ARG A 428 31.74 36.07 16.07
CA ARG A 428 32.58 36.35 17.24
C ARG A 428 32.08 37.68 17.77
N GLY A 429 31.49 37.65 18.97
CA GLY A 429 31.03 38.86 19.62
C GLY A 429 32.20 39.82 19.64
N VAL A 430 32.00 41.00 19.05
CA VAL A 430 32.82 42.17 19.33
C VAL A 430 32.63 42.41 20.82
N MET A 431 33.63 42.05 21.63
CA MET A 431 33.66 42.50 23.02
C MET A 431 33.86 44.02 23.00
N PRO A 432 33.08 44.79 23.79
CA PRO A 432 33.35 46.20 24.01
C PRO A 432 34.67 46.44 24.74
#